data_AF-A0A672KKB5-F1
#
_entry.id   AF-A0A672KKB5-F1
#
_cell.length_a   1.000
_cell.length_b   1.000
_cell.length_c   1.000
_cell.angle_alpha   90.00
_cell.angle_beta   90.00
_cell.angle_gamma   90.00
#
_symmetry.space_group_name_H-M   'P 1'
#
loop_
_entity.id
_entity.type
_entity.pdbx_description
1 polymer ?
#
loop_
_entity_poly.entity_id
_entity_poly.type
_entity_poly.pdbx_seq_one_letter_code
_entity_poly.pdbx_strand_id
1 'polypeptide(L)'
;MFISVFFRLILEKEGPRSLFRGLGPNLIGVAPSRAIYFAAYSSSKERLNCVFEPDSTQVHMTSAGIAGFTAITATNPIWLIKTRLQLDARKRGERRMNAFECVRRVYQTDGLRGFYRGMSASYAGISETVIHFVIYESIKRRLSEAKAATHMDGAEDTTKNVSDFVGMMLAAATSKTCATSIAYPHEVLRTRLREEGTKYRSFFQSLSLVIREESYRALYRGLATHLVRQIPNTAVMMCTYEFVVYLLEG
;
A
#
# COMPACT_ATOMS: atom_id res chain seq x y z
N MET A 1 6.55 -15.79 -19.55
CA MET A 1 6.79 -17.24 -19.38
C MET A 1 6.71 -17.67 -17.90
N PHE A 2 7.45 -17.06 -16.97
CA PHE A 2 7.44 -17.45 -15.53
C PHE A 2 6.07 -17.29 -14.84
N ILE A 3 5.36 -16.19 -15.08
CA ILE A 3 4.05 -15.91 -14.46
C ILE A 3 3.01 -16.95 -14.91
N SER A 4 2.99 -17.30 -16.19
CA SER A 4 2.04 -18.27 -16.76
C SER A 4 2.25 -19.68 -16.20
N VAL A 5 3.51 -20.10 -16.00
CA VAL A 5 3.84 -21.39 -15.38
C VAL A 5 3.40 -21.40 -13.92
N PHE A 6 3.67 -20.33 -13.16
CA PHE A 6 3.26 -20.22 -11.76
C PHE A 6 1.73 -20.20 -11.59
N PHE A 7 1.03 -19.50 -12.47
CA PHE A 7 -0.43 -19.40 -12.45
C PHE A 7 -1.08 -20.76 -12.76
N ARG A 8 -0.56 -21.50 -13.74
CA ARG A 8 -0.99 -22.88 -14.03
C ARG A 8 -0.71 -23.82 -12.85
N LEU A 9 0.46 -23.72 -12.23
CA LEU A 9 0.84 -24.55 -11.08
C LEU A 9 -0.06 -24.31 -9.86
N ILE A 10 -0.47 -23.06 -9.62
CA ILE A 10 -1.42 -22.70 -8.55
C ILE A 10 -2.83 -23.19 -8.89
N LEU A 11 -3.29 -23.00 -10.12
CA LEU A 11 -4.61 -23.44 -10.57
C LEU A 11 -4.75 -24.97 -10.53
N GLU A 12 -3.71 -25.71 -10.94
CA GLU A 12 -3.70 -27.17 -10.94
C GLU A 12 -3.57 -27.77 -9.54
N LYS A 13 -2.80 -27.16 -8.63
CA LYS A 13 -2.57 -27.72 -7.28
C LYS A 13 -3.56 -27.26 -6.21
N GLU A 14 -4.09 -26.04 -6.30
CA GLU A 14 -4.94 -25.46 -5.24
C GLU A 14 -6.35 -25.10 -5.71
N GLY A 15 -6.60 -25.14 -7.02
CA GLY A 15 -7.88 -24.82 -7.66
C GLY A 15 -8.15 -23.31 -7.79
N PRO A 16 -9.09 -22.91 -8.67
CA PRO A 16 -9.41 -21.50 -8.95
C PRO A 16 -9.94 -20.72 -7.74
N ARG A 17 -10.54 -21.42 -6.76
CA ARG A 17 -10.99 -20.80 -5.50
C ARG A 17 -9.82 -20.35 -4.60
N SER A 18 -8.60 -20.85 -4.80
CA SER A 18 -7.43 -20.44 -4.00
C SER A 18 -6.98 -19.01 -4.32
N LEU A 19 -7.20 -18.52 -5.55
CA LEU A 19 -6.91 -17.12 -5.93
C LEU A 19 -7.67 -16.11 -5.06
N PHE A 20 -8.85 -16.49 -4.55
CA PHE A 20 -9.70 -15.64 -3.71
C PHE A 20 -9.53 -15.93 -2.21
N ARG A 21 -8.73 -16.94 -1.82
CA ARG A 21 -8.41 -17.23 -0.41
C ARG A 21 -7.49 -16.14 0.15
N GLY A 22 -8.12 -15.10 0.69
CA GLY A 22 -7.43 -13.94 1.26
C GLY A 22 -8.15 -12.62 0.99
N LEU A 23 -9.07 -12.59 0.02
CA LEU A 23 -9.84 -11.40 -0.32
C LEU A 23 -10.76 -10.96 0.83
N GLY A 24 -11.49 -11.90 1.44
CA GLY A 24 -12.38 -11.64 2.59
C GLY A 24 -11.66 -11.00 3.79
N PRO A 25 -10.60 -11.62 4.33
CA PRO A 25 -9.79 -11.01 5.40
C PRO A 25 -9.13 -9.69 4.99
N ASN A 26 -8.90 -9.47 3.68
CA ASN A 26 -8.38 -8.20 3.21
C ASN A 26 -9.44 -7.10 3.25
N LEU A 27 -10.64 -7.36 2.73
CA LEU A 27 -11.77 -6.44 2.70
C LEU A 27 -12.23 -6.02 4.10
N ILE A 28 -12.30 -6.98 5.05
CA ILE A 28 -12.64 -6.70 6.45
C ILE A 28 -11.65 -5.73 7.10
N GLY A 29 -10.39 -5.68 6.64
CA GLY A 29 -9.43 -4.70 7.12
C GLY A 29 -9.50 -3.34 6.40
N VAL A 30 -9.78 -3.34 5.09
CA VAL A 30 -9.77 -2.13 4.27
C VAL A 30 -10.99 -1.25 4.54
N ALA A 31 -12.19 -1.83 4.67
CA ALA A 31 -13.41 -1.06 4.84
C ALA A 31 -13.43 -0.23 6.14
N PRO A 32 -13.11 -0.79 7.33
CA PRO A 32 -13.01 0.01 8.56
C PRO A 32 -11.90 1.05 8.48
N SER A 33 -10.79 0.73 7.83
CA SER A 33 -9.68 1.67 7.68
C SER A 33 -10.08 2.89 6.84
N ARG A 34 -10.83 2.69 5.76
CA ARG A 34 -11.37 3.77 4.93
C ARG A 34 -12.43 4.57 5.69
N ALA A 35 -13.32 3.90 6.42
CA ALA A 35 -14.35 4.55 7.22
C ALA A 35 -13.75 5.48 8.29
N ILE A 36 -12.78 5.00 9.07
CA ILE A 36 -12.09 5.81 10.09
C ILE A 36 -11.36 6.97 9.45
N TYR A 37 -10.68 6.75 8.31
CA TYR A 37 -10.00 7.82 7.58
C TYR A 37 -10.97 8.92 7.16
N PHE A 38 -12.08 8.59 6.49
CA PHE A 38 -13.04 9.59 6.03
C PHE A 38 -13.75 10.30 7.19
N ALA A 39 -14.09 9.58 8.26
CA ALA A 39 -14.69 10.18 9.45
C ALA A 39 -13.73 11.19 10.12
N ALA A 40 -12.46 10.79 10.30
CA ALA A 40 -11.43 11.67 10.86
C ALA A 40 -11.11 12.85 9.93
N TYR A 41 -11.15 12.63 8.61
CA TYR A 41 -10.96 13.68 7.61
C TYR A 41 -12.07 14.73 7.67
N SER A 42 -13.34 14.32 7.64
CA SER A 42 -14.49 15.25 7.73
C SER A 42 -14.44 16.05 9.03
N SER A 43 -14.23 15.37 10.15
CA SER A 43 -14.17 16.00 11.47
C SER A 43 -13.02 17.02 11.58
N SER A 44 -11.85 16.68 11.01
CA SER A 44 -10.69 17.58 11.02
C SER A 44 -10.92 18.77 10.10
N LYS A 45 -11.50 18.55 8.91
CA LYS A 45 -11.79 19.58 7.93
C LYS A 45 -12.79 20.61 8.47
N GLU A 46 -13.89 20.16 9.08
CA GLU A 46 -14.89 21.05 9.70
C GLU A 46 -14.29 21.94 10.78
N ARG A 47 -13.41 21.39 11.63
CA ARG A 47 -12.74 22.17 12.68
C ARG A 47 -11.70 23.13 12.12
N LEU A 48 -10.94 22.73 11.10
CA LEU A 48 -9.89 23.56 10.50
C LEU A 48 -10.46 24.67 9.61
N ASN A 49 -11.60 24.44 8.95
CA ASN A 49 -12.33 25.48 8.22
C ASN A 49 -12.85 26.62 9.13
N CYS A 50 -12.95 26.39 10.45
CA CYS A 50 -13.31 27.44 11.42
C CYS A 50 -12.10 28.31 11.83
N VAL A 51 -10.87 27.87 11.56
CA VAL A 51 -9.63 28.51 12.01
C VAL A 51 -8.82 29.09 10.83
N PHE A 52 -8.89 28.44 9.67
CA PHE A 52 -8.22 28.85 8.44
C PHE A 52 -9.24 29.26 7.38
N GLU A 53 -8.75 29.86 6.29
CA GLU A 53 -9.59 30.12 5.10
C GLU A 53 -10.26 28.81 4.62
N PRO A 54 -11.60 28.81 4.46
CA PRO A 54 -12.33 27.63 4.04
C PRO A 54 -11.78 27.05 2.73
N ASP A 55 -11.63 25.72 2.68
CA ASP A 55 -11.17 24.96 1.50
C ASP A 55 -9.78 25.34 0.94
N SER A 56 -8.93 25.97 1.76
CA SER A 56 -7.52 26.16 1.42
C SER A 56 -6.77 24.82 1.30
N THR A 57 -5.77 24.75 0.41
CA THR A 57 -4.84 23.62 0.29
C THR A 57 -4.25 23.21 1.64
N GLN A 58 -4.01 24.18 2.53
CA GLN A 58 -3.48 23.92 3.87
C GLN A 58 -4.46 23.13 4.73
N VAL A 59 -5.77 23.44 4.68
CA VAL A 59 -6.81 22.72 5.42
C VAL A 59 -6.90 21.27 4.91
N HIS A 60 -6.86 21.07 3.60
CA HIS A 60 -6.89 19.74 3.03
C HIS A 60 -5.65 18.91 3.41
N MET A 61 -4.45 19.49 3.36
CA MET A 61 -3.21 18.79 3.74
C MET A 61 -3.17 18.43 5.23
N THR A 62 -3.53 19.37 6.10
CA THR A 62 -3.54 19.14 7.56
C THR A 62 -4.62 18.16 7.97
N SER A 63 -5.83 18.28 7.41
CA SER A 63 -6.93 17.32 7.65
C SER A 63 -6.58 15.93 7.16
N ALA A 64 -5.97 15.81 5.97
CA ALA A 64 -5.50 14.53 5.44
C ALA A 64 -4.42 13.90 6.32
N GLY A 65 -3.49 14.70 6.85
CA GLY A 65 -2.46 14.26 7.78
C GLY A 65 -3.03 13.72 9.10
N ILE A 66 -3.94 14.47 9.73
CA ILE A 66 -4.61 14.07 10.98
C ILE A 66 -5.44 12.80 10.75
N ALA A 67 -6.20 12.75 9.66
CA ALA A 67 -7.00 11.59 9.30
C ALA A 67 -6.13 10.36 9.06
N GLY A 68 -5.02 10.51 8.34
CA GLY A 68 -4.05 9.44 8.10
C GLY A 68 -3.46 8.90 9.39
N PHE A 69 -2.98 9.79 10.27
CA PHE A 69 -2.40 9.39 11.55
C PHE A 69 -3.40 8.69 12.47
N THR A 70 -4.62 9.23 12.56
CA THR A 70 -5.72 8.67 13.35
C THR A 70 -6.12 7.29 12.82
N ALA A 71 -6.30 7.16 11.51
CA ALA A 71 -6.64 5.89 10.87
C ALA A 71 -5.54 4.84 11.06
N ILE A 72 -4.26 5.20 10.89
CA ILE A 72 -3.13 4.28 11.12
C ILE A 72 -3.14 3.81 12.59
N THR A 73 -3.27 4.74 13.54
CA THR A 73 -3.23 4.42 14.97
C THR A 73 -4.41 3.54 15.39
N ALA A 74 -5.62 3.87 14.94
CA ALA A 74 -6.84 3.12 15.29
C ALA A 74 -6.87 1.73 14.63
N THR A 75 -6.35 1.59 13.41
CA THR A 75 -6.42 0.33 12.66
C THR A 75 -5.20 -0.56 12.84
N ASN A 76 -4.13 -0.09 13.47
CA ASN A 76 -2.90 -0.89 13.63
C ASN A 76 -3.14 -2.26 14.30
N PRO A 77 -4.00 -2.41 15.33
CA PRO A 77 -4.28 -3.73 15.92
C PRO A 77 -4.84 -4.73 14.89
N ILE A 78 -5.76 -4.28 14.04
CA ILE A 78 -6.38 -5.11 12.98
C ILE A 78 -5.31 -5.56 11.99
N TRP A 79 -4.47 -4.63 11.53
CA TRP A 79 -3.37 -4.94 10.61
C TRP A 79 -2.33 -5.87 11.21
N LEU A 80 -2.01 -5.72 12.50
CA LEU A 80 -1.07 -6.59 13.21
C LEU A 80 -1.59 -8.03 13.28
N ILE A 81 -2.84 -8.22 13.71
CA ILE A 81 -3.46 -9.54 13.82
C ILE A 81 -3.50 -10.21 12.44
N LYS A 82 -3.93 -9.46 11.42
CA LYS A 82 -3.95 -9.94 10.03
C LYS A 82 -2.58 -10.38 9.55
N THR A 83 -1.53 -9.59 9.81
CA THR A 83 -0.16 -9.96 9.45
C THR A 83 0.30 -11.22 10.19
N ARG A 84 0.06 -11.33 11.50
CA ARG A 84 0.43 -12.53 12.28
C ARG A 84 -0.29 -13.79 11.78
N LEU A 85 -1.58 -13.72 11.50
CA LEU A 85 -2.34 -14.84 10.93
C LEU A 85 -1.86 -15.26 9.54
N GLN A 86 -1.40 -14.31 8.72
CA GLN A 86 -0.84 -14.60 7.39
C GLN A 86 0.56 -15.25 7.48
N LEU A 87 1.36 -14.86 8.48
CA LEU A 87 2.66 -15.46 8.75
C LEU A 87 2.51 -16.85 9.37
N ASP A 88 1.54 -17.03 10.28
CA ASP A 88 1.21 -18.31 10.92
C ASP A 88 0.78 -19.38 9.91
N ALA A 89 -0.06 -19.00 8.93
CA ALA A 89 -0.51 -19.91 7.87
C ALA A 89 0.62 -20.48 6.99
N ARG A 90 1.85 -19.96 7.08
CA ARG A 90 3.02 -20.51 6.38
C ARG A 90 3.72 -21.63 7.14
N LYS A 91 3.45 -21.84 8.43
CA LYS A 91 3.99 -22.96 9.21
C LYS A 91 3.19 -24.23 8.89
N ARG A 92 3.76 -25.10 8.04
CA ARG A 92 3.14 -26.38 7.65
C ARG A 92 2.99 -27.30 8.87
N GLY A 93 1.77 -27.76 9.13
CA GLY A 93 1.50 -28.88 10.07
C GLY A 93 0.81 -28.50 11.39
N GLU A 94 0.70 -27.22 11.73
CA GLU A 94 0.02 -26.78 12.96
C GLU A 94 -1.40 -26.28 12.69
N ARG A 95 -2.27 -26.40 13.70
CA ARG A 95 -3.64 -25.88 13.64
C ARG A 95 -3.59 -24.37 13.41
N ARG A 96 -4.15 -23.92 12.28
CA ARG A 96 -4.22 -22.50 11.91
C ARG A 96 -4.84 -21.70 13.07
N MET A 97 -4.11 -20.70 13.55
CA MET A 97 -4.56 -19.89 14.68
C MET A 97 -5.81 -19.08 14.29
N ASN A 98 -6.79 -19.02 15.19
CA ASN A 98 -7.94 -18.13 15.02
C ASN A 98 -7.59 -16.68 15.35
N ALA A 99 -8.31 -15.71 14.79
CA ALA A 99 -8.07 -14.29 15.09
C ALA A 99 -8.19 -13.97 16.59
N PHE A 100 -9.18 -14.54 17.27
CA PHE A 100 -9.36 -14.37 18.71
C PHE A 100 -8.20 -14.97 19.54
N GLU A 101 -7.67 -16.11 19.10
CA GLU A 101 -6.50 -16.73 19.73
C GLU A 101 -5.26 -15.86 19.56
N CYS A 102 -5.08 -15.25 18.38
CA CYS A 102 -4.01 -14.30 18.13
C CYS A 102 -4.13 -13.05 19.03
N VAL A 103 -5.33 -12.47 19.15
CA VAL A 103 -5.61 -11.34 20.06
C VAL A 103 -5.24 -11.70 21.50
N ARG A 104 -5.75 -12.84 21.99
CA ARG A 104 -5.48 -13.31 23.35
C ARG A 104 -3.99 -13.51 23.59
N ARG A 105 -3.28 -14.13 22.64
CA ARG A 105 -1.85 -14.38 22.73
C ARG A 105 -1.02 -13.09 22.75
N VAL A 106 -1.35 -12.11 21.90
CA VAL A 106 -0.70 -10.80 21.89
C VAL A 106 -0.90 -10.10 23.24
N TYR A 107 -2.13 -10.10 23.75
CA TYR A 107 -2.45 -9.46 25.03
C TYR A 107 -1.72 -10.11 26.20
N GLN A 108 -1.61 -11.44 26.22
CA GLN A 108 -0.92 -12.18 27.28
C GLN A 108 0.62 -12.02 27.24
N THR A 109 1.22 -11.91 26.06
CA THR A 109 2.69 -11.85 25.92
C THR A 109 3.24 -10.43 25.93
N ASP A 110 2.61 -9.51 25.21
CA ASP A 110 3.11 -8.15 24.96
C ASP A 110 2.21 -7.06 25.56
N GLY A 111 1.05 -7.43 26.12
CA GLY A 111 0.05 -6.50 26.63
C GLY A 111 -0.55 -5.61 25.54
N LEU A 112 -1.10 -4.45 25.94
CA LEU A 112 -1.67 -3.47 25.01
C LEU A 112 -0.62 -2.88 24.05
N ARG A 113 0.64 -2.76 24.48
CA ARG A 113 1.74 -2.25 23.65
C ARG A 113 2.05 -3.18 22.47
N GLY A 114 1.78 -4.48 22.60
CA GLY A 114 1.96 -5.46 21.53
C GLY A 114 1.19 -5.13 20.26
N PHE A 115 -0.05 -4.63 20.39
CA PHE A 115 -0.91 -4.27 19.26
C PHE A 115 -0.41 -3.07 18.44
N TYR A 116 0.53 -2.31 18.97
CA TYR A 116 1.12 -1.13 18.34
C TYR A 116 2.50 -1.39 17.72
N ARG A 117 2.96 -2.66 17.70
CA ARG A 117 4.19 -3.03 16.99
C ARG A 117 4.07 -2.76 15.48
N GLY A 118 5.16 -2.28 14.89
CA GLY A 118 5.25 -1.95 13.48
C GLY A 118 4.61 -0.62 13.07
N MET A 119 4.08 0.18 14.01
CA MET A 119 3.56 1.53 13.69
C MET A 119 4.65 2.45 13.14
N SER A 120 5.84 2.45 13.73
CA SER A 120 6.97 3.27 13.24
C SER A 120 7.34 2.94 11.80
N ALA A 121 7.35 1.65 11.42
CA ALA A 121 7.54 1.24 10.03
C ALA A 121 6.36 1.63 9.12
N SER A 122 5.14 1.71 9.67
CA SER A 122 3.97 2.17 8.92
C SER A 122 4.05 3.67 8.63
N TYR A 123 4.52 4.47 9.60
CA TYR A 123 4.81 5.89 9.37
C TYR A 123 5.97 6.10 8.39
N ALA A 124 6.99 5.26 8.44
CA ALA A 124 8.04 5.27 7.42
C ALA A 124 7.48 5.02 6.00
N GLY A 125 6.35 4.31 5.85
CA GLY A 125 5.68 4.18 4.56
C GLY A 125 5.05 5.46 4.00
N ILE A 126 4.86 6.49 4.84
CA ILE A 126 4.45 7.81 4.36
C ILE A 126 5.55 8.41 3.48
N SER A 127 6.83 8.16 3.78
CA SER A 127 7.93 8.66 2.97
C SER A 127 7.93 8.05 1.56
N GLU A 128 7.53 6.78 1.40
CA GLU A 128 7.35 6.16 0.08
C GLU A 128 6.34 6.96 -0.77
N THR A 129 5.24 7.38 -0.16
CA THR A 129 4.20 8.16 -0.83
C THR A 129 4.74 9.51 -1.25
N VAL A 130 5.48 10.20 -0.37
CA VAL A 130 6.13 11.48 -0.68
C VAL A 130 7.12 11.34 -1.84
N ILE A 131 8.00 10.33 -1.79
CA ILE A 131 8.98 10.06 -2.87
C ILE A 131 8.26 9.81 -4.20
N HIS A 132 7.18 9.02 -4.18
CA HIS A 132 6.36 8.77 -5.36
C HIS A 132 5.78 10.05 -5.94
N PHE A 133 5.17 10.91 -5.12
CA PHE A 133 4.60 12.18 -5.60
C PHE A 133 5.67 13.09 -6.21
N VAL A 134 6.81 13.26 -5.55
CA VAL A 134 7.91 14.11 -6.05
C VAL A 134 8.42 13.61 -7.41
N ILE A 135 8.65 12.31 -7.55
CA ILE A 135 9.11 11.72 -8.81
C ILE A 135 8.01 11.82 -9.87
N TYR A 136 6.75 11.57 -9.49
CA TYR A 136 5.62 11.63 -10.42
C TYR A 136 5.41 13.04 -10.97
N GLU A 137 5.41 14.06 -10.12
CA GLU A 137 5.31 15.47 -10.52
C GLU A 137 6.46 15.88 -11.43
N SER A 138 7.68 15.44 -11.13
CA SER A 138 8.86 15.70 -11.96
C SER A 138 8.72 15.10 -13.36
N ILE A 139 8.23 13.85 -13.46
CA ILE A 139 8.00 13.19 -14.75
C ILE A 139 6.83 13.85 -15.48
N LYS A 140 5.72 14.13 -14.78
CA LYS A 140 4.54 14.78 -15.34
C LYS A 140 4.88 16.15 -15.93
N ARG A 141 5.69 16.95 -15.23
CA ARG A 141 6.16 18.25 -15.71
C ARG A 141 6.96 18.11 -17.01
N ARG A 142 7.93 17.19 -17.05
CA ARG A 142 8.72 16.93 -18.28
C ARG A 142 7.86 16.46 -19.45
N LEU A 143 6.86 15.61 -19.18
CA LEU A 143 5.92 15.15 -20.21
C LEU A 143 5.05 16.29 -20.74
N SER A 144 4.59 17.19 -19.86
CA SER A 144 3.83 18.38 -20.24
C SER A 144 4.66 19.36 -21.08
N GLU A 145 5.93 19.57 -20.72
CA GLU A 145 6.86 20.43 -21.46
C GLU A 145 7.18 19.85 -22.85
N ALA A 146 7.39 18.53 -22.95
CA ALA A 146 7.59 17.84 -24.23
C ALA A 146 6.35 17.91 -25.14
N LYS A 147 5.15 17.77 -24.58
CA LYS A 147 3.89 17.94 -25.32
C LYS A 147 3.71 19.37 -25.83
N ALA A 148 3.98 20.39 -24.99
CA ALA A 148 3.93 21.79 -25.39
C ALA A 148 4.87 22.10 -26.57
N ALA A 149 6.04 21.45 -26.65
CA ALA A 149 6.94 21.57 -27.80
C ALA A 149 6.45 20.86 -29.07
N THR A 150 5.51 19.92 -28.96
CA THR A 150 4.99 19.10 -30.07
C THR A 150 3.64 19.61 -30.61
N HIS A 151 3.04 20.63 -29.99
CA HIS A 151 1.73 21.20 -30.34
C HIS A 151 1.69 22.02 -31.66
N MET A 152 2.56 21.72 -32.64
CA MET A 152 2.48 22.29 -33.98
C MET A 152 1.71 21.45 -35.02
N ASP A 153 1.29 20.22 -34.71
CA ASP A 153 0.54 19.38 -35.67
C ASP A 153 -0.84 18.90 -35.18
N GLY A 154 -1.86 19.21 -35.99
CA GLY A 154 -3.28 19.04 -35.70
C GLY A 154 -3.81 17.62 -35.87
N ALA A 155 -3.56 16.73 -34.92
CA ALA A 155 -4.23 15.42 -34.83
C ALA A 155 -5.45 15.41 -33.90
N GLU A 156 -6.45 14.57 -34.22
CA GLU A 156 -7.77 14.39 -33.58
C GLU A 156 -7.77 14.25 -32.03
N ASP A 157 -8.78 14.85 -31.39
CA ASP A 157 -8.90 14.97 -29.91
C ASP A 157 -9.01 13.63 -29.16
N THR A 158 -9.63 12.60 -29.76
CA THR A 158 -9.86 11.32 -29.08
C THR A 158 -8.57 10.51 -28.90
N THR A 159 -7.71 10.50 -29.93
CA THR A 159 -6.44 9.77 -29.92
C THR A 159 -5.41 10.43 -28.98
N LYS A 160 -5.50 11.75 -28.82
CA LYS A 160 -4.70 12.51 -27.85
C LYS A 160 -5.04 12.14 -26.40
N ASN A 161 -6.32 12.04 -26.04
CA ASN A 161 -6.74 11.71 -24.67
C ASN A 161 -6.25 10.33 -24.21
N VAL A 162 -6.31 9.32 -25.08
CA VAL A 162 -5.81 7.97 -24.76
C VAL A 162 -4.28 7.96 -24.62
N SER A 163 -3.56 8.63 -25.53
CA SER A 163 -2.10 8.75 -25.45
C SER A 163 -1.65 9.51 -24.19
N ASP A 164 -2.38 10.56 -23.81
CA ASP A 164 -2.14 11.33 -22.59
C ASP A 164 -2.31 10.47 -21.35
N PHE A 165 -3.40 9.72 -21.29
CA PHE A 165 -3.72 8.82 -20.20
C PHE A 165 -2.68 7.71 -20.04
N VAL A 166 -2.31 7.04 -21.15
CA VAL A 166 -1.26 6.00 -21.14
C VAL A 166 0.08 6.60 -20.72
N GLY A 167 0.43 7.81 -21.19
CA GLY A 167 1.63 8.53 -20.78
C GLY A 167 1.66 8.84 -19.28
N MET A 168 0.54 9.31 -18.72
CA MET A 168 0.39 9.57 -17.28
C MET A 168 0.44 8.28 -16.45
N MET A 169 -0.15 7.19 -16.96
CA MET A 169 -0.10 5.87 -16.32
C MET A 169 1.33 5.32 -16.28
N LEU A 170 2.09 5.43 -17.38
CA LEU A 170 3.49 5.02 -17.44
C LEU A 170 4.36 5.88 -16.51
N ALA A 171 4.11 7.19 -16.45
CA ALA A 171 4.77 8.09 -15.51
C ALA A 171 4.47 7.69 -14.05
N ALA A 172 3.22 7.35 -13.73
CA ALA A 172 2.83 6.89 -12.40
C ALA A 172 3.49 5.55 -12.05
N ALA A 173 3.49 4.58 -12.98
CA ALA A 173 4.07 3.25 -12.77
C ALA A 173 5.59 3.30 -12.58
N THR A 174 6.31 4.07 -13.40
CA THR A 174 7.76 4.26 -13.29
C THR A 174 8.12 4.97 -11.99
N SER A 175 7.43 6.06 -11.68
CA SER A 175 7.60 6.77 -10.40
C SER A 175 7.36 5.83 -9.21
N LYS A 176 6.27 5.07 -9.22
CA LYS A 176 5.92 4.16 -8.12
C LYS A 176 6.95 3.05 -7.96
N THR A 177 7.49 2.53 -9.06
CA THR A 177 8.54 1.51 -9.04
C THR A 177 9.83 2.04 -8.42
N CYS A 178 10.25 3.25 -8.81
CA CYS A 178 11.43 3.91 -8.24
C CYS A 178 11.24 4.20 -6.74
N ALA A 179 10.10 4.79 -6.37
CA ALA A 179 9.77 5.10 -4.99
C ALA A 179 9.70 3.86 -4.10
N THR A 180 9.03 2.81 -4.59
CA THR A 180 8.98 1.51 -3.92
C THR A 180 10.38 0.95 -3.73
N SER A 181 11.24 0.99 -4.75
CA SER A 181 12.61 0.47 -4.66
C SER A 181 13.46 1.21 -3.63
N ILE A 182 13.30 2.53 -3.52
CA ILE A 182 14.02 3.34 -2.52
C ILE A 182 13.48 3.06 -1.12
N ALA A 183 12.16 3.03 -0.96
CA ALA A 183 11.53 2.90 0.35
C ALA A 183 11.37 1.45 0.81
N TYR A 184 11.60 0.43 -0.04
CA TYR A 184 11.31 -0.98 0.23
C TYR A 184 11.80 -1.51 1.59
N PRO A 185 12.95 -1.08 2.15
CA PRO A 185 13.37 -1.48 3.50
C PRO A 185 12.29 -1.28 4.57
N HIS A 186 11.46 -0.23 4.48
CA HIS A 186 10.38 -0.02 5.46
C HIS A 186 9.31 -1.11 5.40
N GLU A 187 9.02 -1.68 4.21
CA GLU A 187 8.03 -2.74 4.04
C GLU A 187 8.50 -4.05 4.68
N VAL A 188 9.78 -4.39 4.46
CA VAL A 188 10.40 -5.55 5.09
C VAL A 188 10.40 -5.37 6.60
N LEU A 189 10.85 -4.23 7.10
CA LEU A 189 10.85 -3.96 8.55
C LEU A 189 9.45 -3.96 9.16
N ARG A 190 8.43 -3.47 8.44
CA ARG A 190 7.03 -3.50 8.88
C ARG A 190 6.55 -4.93 9.11
N THR A 191 6.88 -5.85 8.21
CA THR A 191 6.51 -7.27 8.36
C THR A 191 7.29 -7.95 9.48
N ARG A 192 8.60 -7.70 9.62
CA ARG A 192 9.44 -8.22 10.71
C ARG A 192 9.02 -7.71 12.09
N LEU A 193 8.68 -6.43 12.21
CA LEU A 193 8.19 -5.85 13.46
C LEU A 193 6.82 -6.40 13.88
N ARG A 194 6.00 -6.88 12.94
CA ARG A 194 4.69 -7.49 13.21
C ARG A 194 4.78 -9.00 13.42
N GLU A 195 5.91 -9.62 13.07
CA GLU A 195 6.21 -11.02 13.35
C GLU A 195 6.11 -11.30 14.85
N GLU A 196 5.72 -12.53 15.20
CA GLU A 196 5.63 -12.94 16.60
C GLU A 196 7.04 -13.15 17.18
N GLY A 197 7.28 -12.60 18.38
CA GLY A 197 8.58 -12.69 19.05
C GLY A 197 9.10 -11.33 19.53
N THR A 198 10.18 -11.36 20.32
CA THR A 198 10.75 -10.18 20.99
C THR A 198 11.98 -9.60 20.31
N LYS A 199 12.45 -10.24 19.23
CA LYS A 199 13.67 -9.91 18.48
C LYS A 199 13.63 -8.51 17.85
N TYR A 200 12.47 -8.13 17.31
CA TYR A 200 12.27 -6.84 16.62
C TYR A 200 11.36 -5.94 17.46
N ARG A 201 11.91 -4.88 18.08
CA ARG A 201 11.13 -3.96 18.94
C ARG A 201 10.94 -2.57 18.34
N SER A 202 11.97 -2.02 17.71
CA SER A 202 11.91 -0.69 17.10
C SER A 202 12.42 -0.70 15.65
N PHE A 203 12.09 0.35 14.90
CA PHE A 203 12.44 0.46 13.47
C PHE A 203 13.96 0.44 13.25
N PHE A 204 14.69 1.35 13.91
CA PHE A 204 16.15 1.46 13.74
C PHE A 204 16.91 0.27 14.35
N GLN A 205 16.45 -0.26 15.48
CA GLN A 205 17.02 -1.49 16.03
C GLN A 205 16.86 -2.65 15.05
N SER A 206 15.65 -2.82 14.49
CA SER A 206 15.36 -3.89 13.54
C SER A 206 16.13 -3.73 12.24
N LEU A 207 16.28 -2.49 11.75
CA LEU A 207 17.10 -2.17 10.58
C LEU A 207 18.55 -2.58 10.80
N SER A 208 19.14 -2.15 11.93
CA SER A 208 20.53 -2.48 12.27
C SER A 208 20.71 -4.00 12.45
N LEU A 209 19.75 -4.67 13.09
CA LEU A 209 19.81 -6.09 13.36
C LEU A 209 19.69 -6.94 12.09
N VAL A 210 18.78 -6.59 11.17
CA VAL A 210 18.67 -7.28 9.86
C VAL A 210 19.94 -7.10 9.04
N ILE A 211 20.52 -5.90 9.01
CA ILE A 211 21.77 -5.65 8.28
C ILE A 211 22.92 -6.48 8.88
N ARG A 212 23.01 -6.56 10.21
CA ARG A 212 24.06 -7.31 10.90
C ARG A 212 23.93 -8.84 10.77
N GLU A 213 22.71 -9.37 10.84
CA GLU A 213 22.49 -10.83 10.85
C GLU A 213 22.19 -11.43 9.47
N GLU A 214 21.43 -10.73 8.61
CA GLU A 214 20.94 -11.26 7.33
C GLU A 214 21.51 -10.53 6.10
N SER A 215 22.37 -9.52 6.31
CA SER A 215 22.95 -8.64 5.29
C SER A 215 21.98 -7.67 4.60
N TYR A 216 22.52 -6.69 3.87
CA TYR A 216 21.75 -5.67 3.12
C TYR A 216 20.75 -6.26 2.11
N ARG A 217 21.04 -7.44 1.54
CA ARG A 217 20.13 -8.11 0.58
C ARG A 217 18.81 -8.54 1.22
N ALA A 218 18.79 -8.79 2.53
CA ALA A 218 17.56 -9.18 3.22
C ALA A 218 16.50 -8.07 3.22
N LEU A 219 16.93 -6.79 3.19
CA LEU A 219 16.02 -5.64 3.10
C LEU A 219 15.29 -5.56 1.76
N TYR A 220 15.76 -6.27 0.74
CA TYR A 220 15.17 -6.32 -0.60
C TYR A 220 14.52 -7.67 -0.93
N ARG A 221 14.46 -8.57 0.05
CA ARG A 221 13.84 -9.88 -0.13
C ARG A 221 12.34 -9.71 -0.40
N GLY A 222 11.89 -10.20 -1.54
CA GLY A 222 10.50 -10.10 -1.99
C GLY A 222 10.16 -8.89 -2.86
N LEU A 223 11.11 -7.98 -3.15
CA LEU A 223 10.85 -6.80 -3.99
C LEU A 223 10.32 -7.20 -5.36
N ALA A 224 10.94 -8.19 -6.02
CA ALA A 224 10.47 -8.69 -7.31
C ALA A 224 9.03 -9.21 -7.23
N THR A 225 8.69 -9.93 -6.17
CA THR A 225 7.33 -10.45 -5.95
C THR A 225 6.34 -9.30 -5.72
N HIS A 226 6.77 -8.24 -5.02
CA HIS A 226 5.97 -7.04 -4.81
C HIS A 226 5.70 -6.29 -6.11
N LEU A 227 6.72 -6.08 -6.94
CA LEU A 227 6.59 -5.43 -8.25
C LEU A 227 5.70 -6.23 -9.22
N VAL A 228 5.88 -7.55 -9.29
CA VAL A 228 5.03 -8.41 -10.12
C VAL A 228 3.56 -8.34 -9.69
N ARG A 229 3.29 -8.21 -8.39
CA ARG A 229 1.92 -8.05 -7.88
C ARG A 229 1.27 -6.72 -8.30
N GLN A 230 2.05 -5.67 -8.59
CA GLN A 230 1.49 -4.39 -9.02
C GLN A 230 0.85 -4.45 -10.41
N ILE A 231 1.41 -5.25 -11.32
CA ILE A 231 0.93 -5.40 -12.70
C ILE A 231 -0.57 -5.78 -12.77
N PRO A 232 -1.03 -6.90 -12.16
CA PRO A 232 -2.44 -7.26 -12.20
C PRO A 232 -3.31 -6.27 -11.42
N ASN A 233 -2.78 -5.65 -10.36
CA ASN A 233 -3.53 -4.64 -9.60
C ASN A 233 -3.86 -3.41 -10.48
N THR A 234 -2.88 -2.93 -11.25
CA THR A 234 -3.07 -1.83 -12.20
C THR A 234 -4.02 -2.23 -13.34
N ALA A 235 -3.88 -3.45 -13.87
CA ALA A 235 -4.77 -3.94 -14.93
C ALA A 235 -6.24 -3.97 -14.47
N VAL A 236 -6.52 -4.53 -13.28
CA VAL A 236 -7.88 -4.57 -12.73
C VAL A 236 -8.42 -3.17 -12.49
N MET A 237 -7.60 -2.25 -11.98
CA MET A 237 -7.98 -0.86 -11.77
C MET A 237 -8.37 -0.18 -13.09
N MET A 238 -7.59 -0.37 -14.16
CA MET A 238 -7.89 0.22 -15.47
C MET A 238 -9.15 -0.39 -16.09
N CYS A 239 -9.29 -1.71 -16.08
CA CYS A 239 -10.51 -2.36 -16.56
C CYS A 239 -11.75 -1.87 -15.79
N THR A 240 -11.62 -1.66 -14.48
CA THR A 240 -12.74 -1.12 -13.67
C THR A 240 -13.06 0.32 -14.04
N TYR A 241 -12.03 1.15 -14.25
CA TYR A 241 -12.21 2.54 -14.68
C TYR A 241 -12.90 2.62 -16.04
N GLU A 242 -12.39 1.91 -17.05
CA GLU A 242 -12.98 1.88 -18.41
C GLU A 242 -14.43 1.39 -18.38
N PHE A 243 -14.71 0.35 -17.60
CA PHE A 243 -16.07 -0.16 -17.43
C PHE A 243 -17.00 0.88 -16.81
N VAL A 244 -16.54 1.62 -15.81
CA VAL A 244 -17.35 2.69 -15.17
C VAL A 244 -17.57 3.85 -16.13
N VAL A 245 -16.55 4.27 -16.87
CA VAL A 245 -16.68 5.33 -17.89
C VAL A 245 -17.69 4.91 -18.96
N TYR A 246 -17.57 3.68 -19.48
CA TYR A 246 -18.51 3.13 -20.44
C TYR A 246 -19.97 3.13 -19.95
N LEU A 247 -20.20 2.81 -18.67
CA LEU A 247 -21.54 2.86 -18.07
C LEU A 247 -22.08 4.27 -17.81
N LEU A 248 -21.21 5.27 -17.67
CA LEU A 248 -21.61 6.66 -17.47
C LEU A 248 -21.83 7.41 -18.79
N GLU A 249 -21.18 6.97 -19.86
CA GLU A 249 -21.28 7.54 -21.20
C GLU A 249 -22.30 6.83 -22.12
N GLY A 250 -22.77 5.63 -21.72
CA GLY A 250 -23.82 4.86 -22.43
C GLY A 250 -25.18 4.94 -21.77
#